data_AF-A0A673KHS6-F1
#
_entry.id   AF-A0A673KHS6-F1
#
_cell.length_a   1.000
_cell.length_b   1.000
_cell.length_c   1.000
_cell.angle_alpha   90.00
_cell.angle_beta   90.00
_cell.angle_gamma   90.00
#
_symmetry.space_group_name_H-M   'P 1'
#
loop_
_entity.id
_entity.type
_entity.pdbx_description
1 polymer ?
#
loop_
_entity_poly.entity_id
_entity_poly.type
_entity_poly.pdbx_seq_one_letter_code
_entity_poly.pdbx_strand_id
1 'polypeptide(L)'
;MEELPPTPVEKPGYVHIALYDYTARTEHDLSFNAGDKLEPLRKEEDWWYARGITGISANKEGYIPANYVAPVESLDAEPWYFPETKRSEAEKMLMSQENKNGAFLIRNCESQAGELSLSGTSDVK
;
A
#
# COMPACT_ATOMS: atom_id res chain seq x y z
N MET A 1 9.24 -18.90 -35.57
CA MET A 1 9.22 -18.70 -34.10
C MET A 1 9.58 -17.25 -33.89
N GLU A 2 8.58 -16.38 -33.76
CA GLU A 2 8.77 -14.97 -33.45
C GLU A 2 9.00 -14.86 -31.94
N GLU A 3 10.20 -14.47 -31.53
CA GLU A 3 10.50 -14.20 -30.13
C GLU A 3 9.70 -12.96 -29.70
N LEU A 4 8.86 -13.12 -28.68
CA LEU A 4 8.10 -12.02 -28.09
C LEU A 4 9.08 -10.94 -27.61
N PRO A 5 8.73 -9.65 -27.73
CA PRO A 5 9.57 -8.58 -27.19
C PRO A 5 9.82 -8.83 -25.70
N PRO A 6 11.02 -8.54 -25.17
CA PRO A 6 11.29 -8.71 -23.76
C PRO A 6 10.25 -7.90 -22.99
N THR A 7 9.45 -8.58 -22.16
CA THR A 7 8.62 -7.90 -21.16
C THR A 7 9.53 -6.93 -20.41
N PRO A 8 9.17 -5.64 -20.26
CA PRO A 8 9.88 -4.75 -19.37
C PRO A 8 9.99 -5.48 -18.04
N VAL A 9 11.21 -5.77 -17.60
CA VAL A 9 11.45 -6.40 -16.31
C VAL A 9 11.19 -5.29 -15.28
N GLU A 10 9.92 -5.04 -14.99
CA GLU A 10 9.50 -4.26 -13.83
C GLU A 10 10.03 -5.03 -12.62
N LYS A 11 11.12 -4.52 -12.04
CA LYS A 11 11.68 -5.08 -10.81
C LYS A 11 10.60 -4.94 -9.72
N PRO A 12 10.07 -6.05 -9.18
CA PRO A 12 8.94 -6.03 -8.25
C PRO A 12 9.39 -5.55 -6.87
N GLY A 13 9.53 -4.24 -6.66
CA GLY A 13 9.93 -3.74 -5.35
C GLY A 13 10.22 -2.25 -5.17
N TYR A 14 10.04 -1.41 -6.19
CA TYR A 14 10.37 0.02 -6.06
C TYR A 14 9.17 0.95 -6.11
N VAL A 15 7.98 0.51 -6.50
CA VAL A 15 6.82 1.40 -6.53
C VAL A 15 6.22 1.50 -5.12
N HIS A 16 5.90 2.71 -4.69
CA HIS A 16 5.19 3.03 -3.47
C HIS A 16 3.89 3.78 -3.83
N ILE A 17 2.82 3.59 -3.06
CA ILE A 17 1.58 4.37 -3.14
C ILE A 17 1.62 5.47 -2.10
N ALA A 18 1.21 6.67 -2.50
CA ALA A 18 0.93 7.75 -1.58
C ALA A 18 -0.28 7.44 -0.70
N LEU A 19 -0.09 7.48 0.62
CA LEU A 19 -1.15 7.29 1.61
C LEU A 19 -1.98 8.58 1.80
N TYR A 20 -1.38 9.74 1.54
CA TYR A 20 -1.97 11.05 1.75
C TYR A 20 -1.64 12.01 0.61
N ASP A 21 -2.46 13.05 0.47
CA ASP A 21 -2.14 14.17 -0.41
C ASP A 21 -0.95 14.97 0.14
N TYR A 22 -0.05 15.38 -0.76
CA TYR A 22 1.07 16.24 -0.42
C TYR A 22 1.23 17.34 -1.47
N THR A 23 1.31 18.58 -0.99
CA THR A 23 1.64 19.75 -1.82
C THR A 23 3.08 20.14 -1.55
N ALA A 24 3.88 20.22 -2.62
CA ALA A 24 5.26 20.67 -2.60
C ALA A 24 5.41 21.99 -1.83
N ARG A 25 6.37 22.03 -0.90
CA ARG A 25 6.68 23.23 -0.10
C ARG A 25 7.85 24.00 -0.69
N THR A 26 8.74 23.31 -1.39
CA THR A 26 9.88 23.86 -2.11
C THR A 26 9.79 23.53 -3.61
N GLU A 27 10.60 24.22 -4.43
CA GLU A 27 10.69 23.94 -5.87
C GLU A 27 11.34 22.58 -6.20
N HIS A 28 11.98 21.95 -5.22
CA HIS A 28 12.59 20.63 -5.36
C HIS A 28 11.68 19.50 -4.88
N ASP A 29 10.54 19.81 -4.27
CA ASP A 29 9.58 18.83 -3.77
C ASP A 29 8.63 18.38 -4.89
N LEU A 30 8.15 17.15 -4.77
CA LEU A 30 7.16 16.59 -5.69
C LEU A 30 5.78 16.60 -5.03
N SER A 31 4.80 17.28 -5.62
CA SER A 31 3.39 17.19 -5.20
C SER A 31 2.77 15.88 -5.67
N PHE A 32 1.89 15.26 -4.89
CA PHE A 32 1.18 14.04 -5.28
C PHE A 32 -0.14 13.91 -4.51
N ASN A 33 -1.05 13.09 -5.03
CA ASN A 33 -2.31 12.76 -4.40
C ASN A 33 -2.30 11.39 -3.74
N ALA A 34 -3.16 11.18 -2.74
CA ALA A 34 -3.38 9.86 -2.16
C ALA A 34 -3.80 8.86 -3.25
N GLY A 35 -3.15 7.70 -3.28
CA GLY A 35 -3.29 6.68 -4.31
C GLY A 35 -2.29 6.81 -5.48
N ASP A 36 -1.55 7.91 -5.58
CA ASP A 36 -0.54 8.06 -6.64
C ASP A 36 0.63 7.11 -6.43
N LYS A 37 1.12 6.54 -7.53
CA LYS A 37 2.30 5.68 -7.56
C LYS A 37 3.56 6.51 -7.72
N LEU A 38 4.52 6.27 -6.85
CA LEU A 38 5.80 6.95 -6.75
C LEU A 38 6.91 5.90 -6.73
N GLU A 39 8.01 6.15 -7.41
CA GLU A 39 9.19 5.30 -7.41
C GLU A 39 10.34 6.02 -6.69
N PRO A 40 10.72 5.63 -5.47
CA PRO A 40 11.87 6.19 -4.80
C PRO A 40 13.15 5.81 -5.54
N LEU A 41 13.83 6.83 -6.06
CA LEU A 41 15.14 6.73 -6.71
C LEU A 41 16.26 6.75 -5.66
N ARG A 42 16.07 7.53 -4.59
CA ARG A 42 17.00 7.61 -3.46
C ARG A 42 16.22 7.67 -2.14
N LYS A 43 16.47 6.69 -1.27
CA LYS A 43 15.89 6.63 0.08
C LYS A 43 16.90 7.20 1.07
N GLU A 44 16.59 8.35 1.65
CA GLU A 44 17.31 8.93 2.78
C GLU A 44 16.42 8.78 4.04
N GLU A 45 16.63 9.52 5.12
CA GLU A 45 15.86 9.34 6.37
C GLU A 45 14.42 9.85 6.21
N ASP A 46 14.21 11.15 6.28
CA ASP A 46 12.85 11.73 6.32
C ASP A 46 12.30 12.10 4.93
N TRP A 47 13.20 12.33 3.97
CA TRP A 47 12.86 12.81 2.62
C TRP A 47 13.50 11.90 1.59
N TRP A 48 12.71 11.39 0.65
CA TRP A 48 13.18 10.52 -0.42
C TRP A 48 13.15 11.27 -1.73
N TYR A 49 14.16 11.06 -2.58
CA TYR A 49 14.10 11.51 -3.96
C TYR A 49 13.33 10.46 -4.76
N ALA A 50 12.22 10.85 -5.38
CA ALA A 50 11.32 9.94 -6.05
C ALA A 50 10.84 10.49 -7.40
N ARG A 51 10.38 9.57 -8.24
CA ARG A 51 9.74 9.85 -9.52
C ARG A 51 8.25 9.54 -9.44
N GLY A 52 7.40 10.46 -9.88
CA GLY A 52 5.98 10.21 -10.04
C GLY A 52 5.71 9.28 -11.22
N ILE A 53 5.00 8.19 -10.97
CA ILE A 53 4.57 7.23 -12.00
C ILE A 53 3.18 7.59 -12.49
N THR A 54 2.30 8.05 -11.60
CA THR A 54 0.93 8.47 -11.91
C THR A 54 0.62 9.84 -11.32
N GLY A 55 -0.59 10.35 -11.59
CA GLY A 55 -1.12 11.55 -10.97
C GLY A 55 -0.52 12.86 -11.49
N ILE A 56 -0.60 13.90 -10.66
CA ILE A 56 -0.22 15.28 -11.02
C ILE A 56 1.28 15.46 -11.30
N SER A 57 2.08 14.50 -10.84
CA SER A 57 3.53 14.49 -10.97
C SER A 57 4.05 13.32 -11.80
N ALA A 58 3.19 12.72 -12.63
CA ALA A 58 3.61 11.69 -13.57
C ALA A 58 4.81 12.15 -14.44
N ASN A 59 5.86 11.33 -14.46
CA ASN A 59 7.15 11.58 -15.11
C ASN A 59 7.95 12.79 -14.59
N LYS A 60 7.62 13.31 -13.39
CA LYS A 60 8.41 14.32 -12.70
C LYS A 60 9.18 13.70 -11.55
N GLU A 61 10.29 14.33 -11.18
CA GLU A 61 11.15 13.89 -10.08
C GLU A 61 11.29 15.01 -9.04
N GLY A 62 11.37 14.63 -7.77
CA GLY A 62 11.50 15.56 -6.66
C GLY A 62 11.54 14.86 -5.31
N TYR A 63 11.69 15.64 -4.25
CA TYR A 63 11.68 15.14 -2.89
C TYR A 63 10.25 14.90 -2.38
N ILE A 64 10.06 13.78 -1.71
CA ILE A 64 8.81 13.38 -1.07
C ILE A 64 9.07 13.01 0.40
N PRO A 65 8.13 13.26 1.31
CA PRO A 65 8.25 12.78 2.68
C PRO A 65 8.05 11.25 2.74
N ALA A 66 9.01 10.54 3.33
CA ALA A 66 9.02 9.07 3.38
C ALA A 66 7.79 8.48 4.07
N ASN A 67 7.27 9.16 5.11
CA ASN A 67 6.12 8.75 5.89
C ASN A 67 4.77 8.96 5.18
N TYR A 68 4.76 9.48 3.96
CA TYR A 68 3.54 9.69 3.16
C TYR A 68 3.33 8.59 2.13
N VAL A 69 4.25 7.62 2.03
CA VAL A 69 4.22 6.57 1.01
C VAL A 69 4.43 5.19 1.61
N ALA A 70 3.80 4.17 1.04
CA ALA A 70 3.97 2.77 1.41
C ALA A 70 4.27 1.92 0.17
N PRO A 71 5.10 0.86 0.25
CA PRO A 71 5.39 -0.01 -0.90
C PRO A 71 4.11 -0.62 -1.49
N VAL A 72 3.97 -0.63 -2.83
CA VAL A 72 2.75 -1.12 -3.52
C VAL A 72 2.51 -2.62 -3.33
N GLU A 73 3.56 -3.40 -3.05
CA GLU A 73 3.49 -4.83 -2.84
C GLU A 73 3.57 -5.22 -1.35
N SER A 74 3.51 -4.26 -0.42
CA SER A 74 3.42 -4.61 1.00
C SER A 74 1.98 -4.99 1.36
N LEU A 75 1.83 -5.89 2.34
CA LEU A 75 0.53 -6.21 2.93
C LEU A 75 -0.23 -4.93 3.33
N ASP A 76 0.49 -3.87 3.73
CA ASP A 76 -0.08 -2.57 4.11
C ASP A 76 -0.80 -1.83 2.97
N ALA A 77 -0.52 -2.19 1.71
CA ALA A 77 -1.21 -1.64 0.55
C ALA A 77 -2.55 -2.35 0.25
N GLU A 78 -2.83 -3.48 0.90
CA GLU A 78 -4.00 -4.29 0.62
C GLU A 78 -5.21 -3.88 1.47
N PRO A 79 -6.39 -3.62 0.86
CA PRO A 79 -7.56 -3.13 1.56
C PRO A 79 -8.17 -4.14 2.54
N TRP A 80 -7.75 -5.40 2.46
CA TRP A 80 -8.18 -6.49 3.34
C TRP A 80 -7.18 -6.75 4.48
N TYR A 81 -6.09 -5.99 4.57
CA TYR A 81 -5.09 -6.14 5.63
C TYR A 81 -5.26 -5.07 6.71
N PHE A 82 -5.43 -5.53 7.94
CA PHE A 82 -5.68 -4.70 9.12
C PHE A 82 -4.71 -5.14 10.24
N PRO A 83 -3.44 -4.72 10.19
CA PRO A 83 -2.37 -5.25 11.05
C PRO A 83 -2.63 -5.03 12.55
N GLU A 84 -3.27 -3.92 12.92
CA GLU A 84 -3.50 -3.55 14.32
C GLU A 84 -4.84 -4.04 14.88
N THR A 85 -5.69 -4.66 14.05
CA THR A 85 -7.02 -5.10 14.45
C THR A 85 -6.93 -6.38 15.29
N LYS A 86 -7.53 -6.34 16.49
CA LYS A 86 -7.62 -7.50 17.39
C LYS A 86 -8.63 -8.53 16.91
N ARG A 87 -8.53 -9.76 17.43
CA ARG A 87 -9.48 -10.84 17.08
C ARG A 87 -10.94 -10.44 17.31
N SER A 88 -11.24 -9.90 18.48
CA SER A 88 -12.61 -9.51 18.85
C SER A 88 -13.15 -8.36 18.00
N GLU A 89 -12.28 -7.41 17.62
CA GLU A 89 -12.64 -6.29 16.75
C GLU A 89 -12.89 -6.75 15.33
N ALA A 90 -12.04 -7.65 14.80
CA ALA A 90 -12.24 -8.27 13.50
C ALA A 90 -13.60 -8.99 13.40
N GLU A 91 -13.95 -9.78 14.42
CA GLU A 91 -15.26 -10.43 14.50
C GLU A 91 -16.40 -9.41 14.46
N LYS A 92 -16.31 -8.31 15.22
CA LYS A 92 -17.33 -7.26 15.23
C LYS A 92 -17.46 -6.53 13.89
N MET A 93 -16.33 -6.20 13.26
CA MET A 93 -16.30 -5.55 11.95
C MET A 93 -16.94 -6.44 10.89
N LEU A 94 -16.55 -7.72 10.85
CA LEU A 94 -17.06 -8.70 9.90
C LEU A 94 -18.56 -8.99 10.06
N MET A 95 -19.10 -8.87 11.28
CA MET A 95 -20.53 -9.02 11.57
C MET A 95 -21.38 -7.79 11.24
N SER A 96 -20.80 -6.70 10.71
CA SER A 96 -21.57 -5.54 10.25
C SER A 96 -22.58 -5.94 9.17
N GLN A 97 -23.80 -5.40 9.25
CA GLN A 97 -24.87 -5.66 8.26
C GLN A 97 -24.51 -5.15 6.85
N GLU A 98 -23.51 -4.29 6.73
CA GLU A 98 -22.98 -3.79 5.46
C GLU A 98 -22.09 -4.83 4.75
N ASN A 99 -21.59 -5.83 5.48
CA ASN A 99 -20.70 -6.85 4.94
C ASN A 99 -21.48 -8.00 4.34
N LYS A 100 -20.99 -8.49 3.20
CA LYS A 100 -21.53 -9.68 2.53
C LYS A 100 -21.01 -10.95 3.21
N ASN A 101 -21.74 -12.05 3.05
CA ASN A 101 -21.27 -13.37 3.44
C ASN A 101 -19.95 -13.71 2.74
N GLY A 102 -19.01 -14.31 3.48
CA GLY A 102 -17.66 -14.56 2.99
C GLY A 102 -16.73 -13.35 3.07
N ALA A 103 -17.15 -12.26 3.70
CA ALA A 103 -16.24 -11.16 4.04
C ALA A 103 -15.10 -11.68 4.93
N PHE A 104 -13.90 -11.19 4.67
CA PHE A 104 -12.70 -11.58 5.38
C PHE A 104 -11.74 -10.40 5.53
N LEU A 105 -10.80 -10.56 6.46
CA LEU A 105 -9.65 -9.68 6.62
C LEU A 105 -8.44 -10.45 7.17
N ILE A 106 -7.24 -9.98 6.87
CA ILE A 106 -5.97 -10.48 7.42
C ILE A 106 -5.48 -9.48 8.48
N ARG A 107 -4.97 -9.97 9.61
CA ARG A 107 -4.47 -9.16 10.73
C ARG A 107 -3.23 -9.80 11.36
N ASN A 108 -2.50 -9.07 12.21
CA ASN A 108 -1.40 -9.67 12.97
C ASN A 108 -1.92 -10.72 13.96
N CYS A 109 -1.18 -11.81 14.11
CA CYS A 109 -1.46 -12.85 15.07
C CYS A 109 -1.17 -12.34 16.49
N GLU A 110 -2.16 -12.42 17.38
CA GLU A 110 -2.03 -11.96 18.77
C GLU A 110 -1.16 -12.92 19.61
N SER A 111 -1.17 -14.21 19.28
CA SER A 111 -0.43 -15.24 20.03
C SER A 111 0.99 -15.47 19.52
N GLN A 112 1.30 -15.04 18.30
CA GLN A 112 2.61 -15.29 17.68
C GLN A 112 3.08 -14.06 16.90
N ALA A 113 4.08 -13.37 17.46
CA ALA A 113 4.66 -12.18 16.83
C ALA A 113 5.28 -12.53 15.47
N GLY A 114 4.95 -11.74 14.44
CA GLY A 114 5.41 -11.94 13.07
C GLY A 114 4.58 -12.91 12.24
N GLU A 115 3.56 -13.54 12.81
CA GLU A 115 2.58 -14.33 12.04
C GLU A 115 1.31 -13.55 11.74
N LEU A 116 0.59 -14.00 10.71
CA LEU A 116 -0.68 -13.43 10.26
C LEU A 116 -1.84 -14.35 10.62
N SER A 117 -3.00 -13.74 10.86
CA SER A 117 -4.26 -14.43 11.12
C SER A 117 -5.32 -14.01 10.10
N LEU A 118 -6.01 -14.99 9.51
CA LEU A 118 -7.19 -14.78 8.68
C LEU A 118 -8.46 -14.83 9.54
N SER A 119 -9.27 -13.79 9.47
CA SER A 119 -10.61 -13.73 10.05
C SER A 119 -11.64 -13.64 8.93
N GLY A 120 -12.70 -14.43 8.96
CA GLY A 120 -13.76 -14.39 7.95
C GLY A 120 -15.10 -14.86 8.48
N THR A 121 -16.18 -14.43 7.84
CA THR A 121 -17.53 -14.92 8.15
C THR A 121 -17.77 -16.24 7.42
N SER A 122 -18.03 -17.31 8.18
CA SER A 122 -18.49 -18.58 7.65
C SER A 122 -19.99 -18.71 7.87
N ASP A 123 -20.75 -19.05 6.84
CA ASP A 123 -22.10 -19.58 7.01
C ASP A 123 -22.00 -20.95 7.67
N VAL A 124 -22.19 -21.00 9.00
CA VAL A 124 -22.45 -22.27 9.67
C VAL A 124 -23.89 -22.63 9.34
N LYS A 125 -24.06 -23.49 8.33
CA LYS A 125 -25.35 -24.12 8.03
C LYS A 125 -25.79 -25.03 9.17
#